data_AF-A0A840ENB2-F1
#
_entry.id   AF-A0A840ENB2-F1
#
_cell.length_a   1.000
_cell.length_b   1.000
_cell.length_c   1.000
_cell.angle_alpha   90.00
_cell.angle_beta   90.00
_cell.angle_gamma   90.00
#
_symmetry.space_group_name_H-M   'P 1'
#
loop_
_entity.id
_entity.type
_entity.pdbx_description
1 polymer ?
#
loop_
_entity_poly.entity_id
_entity_poly.type
_entity_poly.pdbx_seq_one_letter_code
_entity_poly.pdbx_strand_id
1 'polypeptide(L)'
;MKLPGMNIAQNWEENLTWEGILDLESKGVDVTEIKERFLIRQKKQEEIDKYSNILRFTLEKVDAQFITNKTNIDKLENLDTAINNPTHQMAKDTIKPPLLFGKSKWRNDVTNAKIIYSSVIQSDKRLWEKVTSDITPAAVLLVYSINPKYAKNIAVLKKTSKYLNDFRDLDAIDKSKFSKNMVKLYNKLNDAQSSVHITLDETILDDLNIEANADIRVVSFYVYDDTPLPNKKLPSDGIIPFAWYRALETSNDNFGYGTKIIPAKYYL
;
A
#
# COMPACT_ATOMS: atom_id res chain seq x y z
N MET A 1 19.59 23.14 34.16
CA MET A 1 18.85 21.87 34.01
C MET A 1 19.13 21.37 32.59
N LYS A 2 19.95 20.33 32.41
CA LYS A 2 20.27 19.76 31.09
C LYS A 2 19.25 18.67 30.78
N LEU A 3 18.50 18.82 29.69
CA LEU A 3 17.65 17.76 29.16
C LEU A 3 18.53 16.72 28.43
N PRO A 4 18.28 15.41 28.57
CA PRO A 4 19.11 14.38 27.96
C PRO A 4 18.73 14.16 26.49
N GLY A 5 19.74 14.11 25.62
CA GLY A 5 19.80 13.07 24.57
C GLY A 5 19.11 13.32 23.23
N MET A 6 18.99 14.56 22.76
CA MET A 6 18.52 14.81 21.39
C MET A 6 19.43 15.82 20.70
N ASN A 7 20.19 15.36 19.69
CA ASN A 7 21.05 16.17 18.84
C ASN A 7 20.18 17.02 17.87
N ILE A 8 19.35 17.91 18.43
CA ILE A 8 18.40 18.78 17.71
C ILE A 8 19.13 19.89 16.95
N ALA A 9 20.32 20.29 17.43
CA ALA A 9 21.06 21.41 16.88
C ALA A 9 21.59 21.18 15.45
N GLN A 10 21.77 19.92 15.01
CA GLN A 10 22.33 19.62 13.68
C GLN A 10 21.30 19.48 12.56
N ASN A 11 19.98 19.44 12.84
CA ASN A 11 18.98 19.13 11.81
C ASN A 11 17.64 19.87 11.95
N TRP A 12 17.60 20.95 12.74
CA TRP A 12 16.37 21.72 12.94
C TRP A 12 15.89 22.42 11.66
N GLU A 13 16.82 22.88 10.81
CA GLU A 13 16.53 23.52 9.52
C GLU A 13 15.81 22.58 8.53
N GLU A 14 16.11 21.27 8.61
CA GLU A 14 15.48 20.26 7.76
C GLU A 14 14.00 20.07 8.11
N ASN A 15 13.58 20.47 9.32
CA ASN A 15 12.20 20.31 9.80
C ASN A 15 11.41 21.62 9.82
N LEU A 16 11.97 22.74 9.34
CA LEU A 16 11.27 24.01 9.25
C LEU A 16 10.17 23.97 8.18
N THR A 17 8.98 24.45 8.53
CA THR A 17 7.92 24.77 7.56
C THR A 17 8.20 26.12 6.90
N TRP A 18 7.51 26.40 5.80
CA TRP A 18 7.62 27.71 5.14
C TRP A 18 7.26 28.86 6.09
N GLU A 19 6.21 28.69 6.90
CA GLU A 19 5.79 29.65 7.91
C GLU A 19 6.86 29.86 8.99
N GLY A 20 7.53 28.78 9.41
CA GLY A 20 8.66 28.85 10.34
C GLY A 20 9.85 29.62 9.77
N ILE A 21 10.11 29.50 8.46
CA ILE A 21 11.16 30.26 7.78
C ILE A 21 10.80 31.76 7.72
N LEU A 22 9.54 32.10 7.43
CA LEU A 22 9.08 33.48 7.40
C LEU A 22 9.09 34.14 8.80
N ASP A 23 8.78 33.38 9.84
CA ASP A 23 8.90 33.84 11.23
C ASP A 23 10.36 34.19 11.58
N LEU A 24 11.34 33.38 11.19
CA LEU A 24 12.76 33.68 11.37
C LEU A 24 13.18 34.95 10.62
N GLU A 25 12.71 35.13 9.38
CA GLU A 25 12.98 36.34 8.59
C GLU A 25 12.43 37.59 9.30
N SER A 26 11.20 37.51 9.84
CA SER A 26 10.58 38.60 10.58
C SER A 26 11.35 39.00 11.85
N LYS A 27 12.14 38.07 12.39
CA LYS A 27 13.02 38.26 13.56
C LYS A 27 14.42 38.78 13.18
N GLY A 28 14.64 39.08 11.90
CA GLY A 28 15.90 39.63 11.38
C GLY A 28 16.98 38.58 11.12
N VAL A 29 16.63 37.29 11.07
CA VAL A 29 17.55 36.23 10.65
C VAL A 29 17.65 36.25 9.13
N ASP A 30 18.86 36.21 8.58
CA ASP A 30 19.05 35.98 7.14
C ASP A 30 18.68 34.52 6.82
N VAL A 31 17.56 34.36 6.13
CA VAL A 31 17.02 33.05 5.75
C VAL A 31 17.18 32.76 4.26
N THR A 32 17.96 33.56 3.51
CA THR A 32 18.07 33.44 2.05
C THR A 32 18.43 32.02 1.62
N GLU A 33 19.49 31.46 2.22
CA GLU A 33 19.94 30.10 1.94
C GLU A 33 18.94 29.02 2.43
N ILE A 34 18.26 29.28 3.56
CA ILE A 34 17.24 28.38 4.12
C ILE A 34 16.02 28.29 3.18
N LYS A 35 15.57 29.42 2.64
CA LYS A 35 14.50 29.49 1.64
C LYS A 35 14.89 28.75 0.36
N GLU A 36 16.10 28.96 -0.14
CA GLU A 36 16.58 28.26 -1.34
C GLU A 36 16.64 26.74 -1.12
N ARG A 37 17.23 26.28 0.00
CA ARG A 37 17.24 24.86 0.37
C ARG A 37 15.82 24.30 0.55
N PHE A 38 14.90 25.05 1.12
CA PHE A 38 13.50 24.63 1.27
C PHE A 38 12.84 24.41 -0.09
N LEU A 39 12.97 25.37 -1.01
CA LEU A 39 12.40 25.28 -2.36
C LEU A 39 13.01 24.13 -3.17
N ILE A 40 14.33 23.89 -3.06
CA ILE A 40 14.98 22.73 -3.69
C ILE A 40 14.40 21.42 -3.16
N ARG A 41 14.23 21.30 -1.83
CA ARG A 41 13.63 20.12 -1.20
C ARG A 41 12.18 19.91 -1.63
N GLN A 42 11.39 20.98 -1.68
CA GLN A 42 10.00 20.93 -2.14
C GLN A 42 9.92 20.43 -3.58
N LYS A 43 10.69 21.02 -4.50
CA LYS A 43 10.75 20.57 -5.90
C LYS A 43 11.16 19.10 -6.03
N LYS A 44 12.19 18.68 -5.27
CA LYS A 44 12.62 17.28 -5.25
C LYS A 44 11.50 16.36 -4.75
N GLN A 45 10.77 16.77 -3.73
CA GLN A 45 9.64 16.00 -3.21
C GLN A 45 8.49 15.91 -4.24
N GLU A 46 8.16 17.02 -4.92
CA GLU A 46 7.17 17.03 -6.00
C GLU A 46 7.55 16.09 -7.15
N GLU A 47 8.83 16.05 -7.52
CA GLU A 47 9.35 15.09 -8.50
C GLU A 47 9.22 13.65 -8.01
N ILE A 48 9.63 13.36 -6.76
CA ILE A 48 9.47 12.03 -6.14
C ILE A 48 7.99 11.60 -6.15
N ASP A 49 7.07 12.50 -5.82
CA ASP A 49 5.64 12.19 -5.76
C ASP A 49 5.07 11.94 -7.17
N LYS A 50 5.48 12.75 -8.16
CA LYS A 50 5.13 12.55 -9.57
C LYS A 50 5.59 11.19 -10.07
N TYR A 51 6.85 10.85 -9.83
CA TYR A 51 7.44 9.59 -10.28
C TYR A 51 6.89 8.38 -9.51
N SER A 52 6.61 8.53 -8.22
CA SER A 52 5.93 7.51 -7.43
C SER A 52 4.52 7.24 -7.98
N ASN A 53 3.77 8.29 -8.38
CA ASN A 53 2.47 8.11 -9.03
C ASN A 53 2.56 7.31 -10.34
N ILE A 54 3.58 7.55 -11.16
CA ILE A 54 3.83 6.76 -12.37
C ILE A 54 4.13 5.31 -12.00
N LEU A 55 5.02 5.09 -11.02
CA LEU A 55 5.42 3.76 -10.58
C LEU A 55 4.28 2.95 -9.98
N ARG A 56 3.27 3.58 -9.36
CA ARG A 56 2.10 2.87 -8.81
C ARG A 56 1.33 2.12 -9.88
N PHE A 57 1.17 2.73 -11.05
CA PHE A 57 0.27 2.25 -12.10
C PHE A 57 0.99 1.65 -13.32
N THR A 58 2.31 1.81 -13.42
CA THR A 58 3.08 1.33 -14.56
C THR A 58 4.24 0.43 -14.15
N LEU A 59 4.79 -0.30 -15.12
CA LEU A 59 6.06 -1.04 -14.99
C LEU A 59 7.23 -0.27 -15.59
N GLU A 60 7.04 1.01 -15.91
CA GLU A 60 8.05 1.82 -16.56
C GLU A 60 9.28 1.97 -15.67
N LYS A 61 10.45 2.05 -16.33
CA LYS A 61 11.69 2.37 -15.65
C LYS A 61 11.67 3.84 -15.31
N VAL A 62 11.79 4.11 -14.02
CA VAL A 62 11.97 5.45 -13.50
C VAL A 62 13.37 5.54 -12.92
N ASP A 63 13.96 6.73 -12.97
CA ASP A 63 15.29 6.95 -12.42
C ASP A 63 15.31 6.57 -10.93
N ALA A 64 16.31 5.79 -10.54
CA ALA A 64 16.47 5.25 -9.20
C ALA A 64 16.51 6.34 -8.12
N GLN A 65 16.94 7.57 -8.47
CA GLN A 65 16.95 8.68 -7.53
C GLN A 65 15.56 9.10 -7.02
N PHE A 66 14.49 8.74 -7.75
CA PHE A 66 13.10 9.02 -7.39
C PHE A 66 12.39 7.80 -6.78
N ILE A 67 13.09 6.67 -6.65
CA ILE A 67 12.57 5.43 -6.08
C ILE A 67 12.99 5.35 -4.61
N THR A 68 12.05 5.55 -3.69
CA THR A 68 12.38 5.60 -2.25
C THR A 68 12.32 4.23 -1.57
N ASN A 69 11.39 3.35 -1.98
CA ASN A 69 11.11 2.07 -1.31
C ASN A 69 10.34 1.07 -2.21
N LYS A 70 10.76 0.91 -3.47
CA LYS A 70 10.11 -0.02 -4.42
C LYS A 70 10.26 -1.47 -4.00
N THR A 71 9.22 -2.27 -4.24
CA THR A 71 9.21 -3.70 -3.99
C THR A 71 10.21 -4.44 -4.89
N ASN A 72 11.06 -5.27 -4.31
CA ASN A 72 11.92 -6.22 -5.01
C ASN A 72 11.17 -7.54 -5.21
N ILE A 73 10.71 -7.78 -6.43
CA ILE A 73 9.86 -8.93 -6.77
C ILE A 73 10.67 -10.23 -6.79
N ASP A 74 11.92 -10.20 -7.24
CA ASP A 74 12.80 -11.37 -7.28
C ASP A 74 13.02 -11.95 -5.88
N LYS A 75 13.06 -11.08 -4.85
CA LYS A 75 13.12 -11.51 -3.45
C LYS A 75 11.83 -12.22 -3.02
N LEU A 76 10.66 -11.87 -3.55
CA LEU A 76 9.37 -12.45 -3.17
C LEU A 76 9.09 -13.80 -3.84
N GLU A 77 9.61 -14.05 -5.04
CA GLU A 77 9.33 -15.28 -5.79
C GLU A 77 9.82 -16.55 -5.09
N ASN A 78 10.89 -16.44 -4.29
CA ASN A 78 11.51 -17.58 -3.61
C ASN A 78 10.98 -17.82 -2.18
N LEU A 79 9.93 -17.11 -1.76
CA LEU A 79 9.49 -17.11 -0.36
C LEU A 79 8.31 -18.03 -0.05
N ASP A 80 7.74 -18.74 -1.03
CA ASP A 80 6.58 -19.62 -0.77
C ASP A 80 6.89 -20.70 0.27
N THR A 81 8.06 -21.34 0.17
CA THR A 81 8.51 -22.34 1.15
C THR A 81 8.85 -21.72 2.52
N ALA A 82 9.23 -20.44 2.53
CA ALA A 82 9.54 -19.71 3.75
C ALA A 82 8.27 -19.29 4.51
N ILE A 83 7.22 -18.86 3.79
CA ILE A 83 5.96 -18.47 4.41
C ILE A 83 5.15 -19.67 4.90
N ASN A 84 5.26 -20.83 4.22
CA ASN A 84 4.49 -22.02 4.57
C ASN A 84 5.16 -22.91 5.63
N ASN A 85 6.34 -22.53 6.13
CA ASN A 85 7.08 -23.29 7.12
C ASN A 85 6.93 -22.68 8.54
N PRO A 86 6.20 -23.32 9.47
CA PRO A 86 6.01 -22.83 10.84
C PRO A 86 7.29 -22.64 11.66
N THR A 87 8.41 -23.23 11.25
CA THR A 87 9.68 -23.04 11.95
C THR A 87 10.48 -21.86 11.43
N HIS A 88 10.21 -21.40 10.20
CA HIS A 88 10.92 -20.32 9.53
C HIS A 88 10.57 -18.94 10.15
N GLN A 89 11.55 -18.05 10.22
CA GLN A 89 11.38 -16.75 10.87
C GLN A 89 10.37 -15.84 10.14
N MET A 90 10.39 -15.88 8.80
CA MET A 90 9.43 -15.13 7.97
C MET A 90 7.97 -15.46 8.30
N ALA A 91 7.64 -16.75 8.46
CA ALA A 91 6.30 -17.18 8.83
C ALA A 91 5.88 -16.63 10.20
N LYS A 92 6.78 -16.69 11.19
CA LYS A 92 6.53 -16.17 12.55
C LYS A 92 6.39 -14.65 12.60
N ASP A 93 7.14 -13.93 11.76
CA ASP A 93 7.06 -12.47 11.68
C ASP A 93 5.78 -12.00 10.97
N THR A 94 5.32 -12.76 9.98
CA THR A 94 4.16 -12.41 9.14
C THR A 94 2.85 -12.86 9.77
N ILE A 95 2.76 -14.13 10.14
CA ILE A 95 1.61 -14.74 10.80
C ILE A 95 2.05 -14.98 12.25
N LYS A 96 1.81 -14.00 13.13
CA LYS A 96 2.31 -14.04 14.51
C LYS A 96 1.77 -15.27 15.25
N PRO A 97 2.62 -16.09 15.89
CA PRO A 97 2.17 -17.24 16.66
C PRO A 97 1.35 -16.79 17.87
N PRO A 98 0.31 -17.55 18.25
CA PRO A 98 -0.51 -17.21 19.39
C PRO A 98 0.28 -17.37 20.70
N LEU A 99 0.04 -16.47 21.67
CA LEU A 99 0.75 -16.46 22.95
C LEU A 99 0.31 -17.59 23.90
N LEU A 100 -0.97 -17.96 23.90
CA LEU A 100 -1.56 -18.89 24.89
C LEU A 100 -2.14 -20.15 24.23
N PHE A 101 -3.20 -20.01 23.43
CA PHE A 101 -3.94 -21.12 22.83
C PHE A 101 -4.02 -21.00 21.30
N GLY A 102 -4.19 -22.13 20.60
CA GLY A 102 -4.38 -22.13 19.14
C GLY A 102 -3.12 -22.40 18.30
N LYS A 103 -2.06 -22.96 18.89
CA LYS A 103 -0.82 -23.33 18.15
C LYS A 103 -1.09 -24.27 16.96
N SER A 104 -2.02 -25.21 17.10
CA SER A 104 -2.42 -26.11 16.01
C SER A 104 -3.09 -25.35 14.86
N LYS A 105 -4.06 -24.50 15.17
CA LYS A 105 -4.74 -23.62 14.19
C LYS A 105 -3.74 -22.71 13.48
N TRP A 106 -2.82 -22.09 14.23
CA TRP A 106 -1.76 -21.26 13.66
C TRP A 106 -0.82 -22.06 12.74
N ARG A 107 -0.38 -23.26 13.16
CA ARG A 107 0.44 -24.12 12.30
C ARG A 107 -0.30 -24.49 11.02
N ASN A 108 -1.60 -24.77 11.11
CA ASN A 108 -2.42 -25.04 9.94
C ASN A 108 -2.54 -23.83 9.01
N ASP A 109 -2.79 -22.63 9.57
CA ASP A 109 -2.82 -21.39 8.80
C ASP A 109 -1.48 -21.16 8.08
N VAL A 110 -0.36 -21.26 8.80
CA VAL A 110 0.98 -21.12 8.21
C VAL A 110 1.21 -22.17 7.13
N THR A 111 0.95 -23.45 7.39
CA THR A 111 1.22 -24.53 6.44
C THR A 111 0.46 -24.36 5.12
N ASN A 112 -0.73 -23.75 5.17
CA ASN A 112 -1.56 -23.49 4.00
C ASN A 112 -1.39 -22.08 3.42
N ALA A 113 -0.48 -21.27 3.98
CA ALA A 113 -0.26 -19.91 3.54
C ALA A 113 0.32 -19.88 2.12
N LYS A 114 -0.15 -18.92 1.34
CA LYS A 114 0.34 -18.59 -0.01
C LYS A 114 0.71 -17.12 -0.06
N ILE A 115 1.69 -16.78 -0.89
CA ILE A 115 1.99 -15.38 -1.18
C ILE A 115 1.07 -14.90 -2.30
N ILE A 116 0.36 -13.80 -2.05
CA ILE A 116 -0.36 -13.04 -3.06
C ILE A 116 0.17 -11.61 -3.09
N TYR A 117 0.10 -10.96 -4.25
CA TYR A 117 0.39 -9.55 -4.39
C TYR A 117 -0.92 -8.78 -4.53
N SER A 118 -0.91 -7.55 -4.03
CA SER A 118 -1.93 -6.57 -4.36
C SER A 118 -1.32 -5.34 -5.00
N SER A 119 -2.15 -4.57 -5.71
CA SER A 119 -1.81 -3.23 -6.16
C SER A 119 -2.75 -2.20 -5.52
N VAL A 120 -2.19 -1.09 -5.05
CA VAL A 120 -2.94 0.02 -4.48
C VAL A 120 -3.69 0.77 -5.58
N ILE A 121 -5.01 0.86 -5.43
CA ILE A 121 -5.86 1.74 -6.25
C ILE A 121 -5.83 3.15 -5.67
N GLN A 122 -6.05 3.26 -4.36
CA GLN A 122 -6.03 4.52 -3.61
C GLN A 122 -5.70 4.28 -2.15
N SER A 123 -5.22 5.30 -1.47
CA SER A 123 -5.01 5.26 -0.03
C SER A 123 -5.12 6.64 0.58
N ASP A 124 -5.26 6.66 1.91
CA ASP A 124 -5.00 7.85 2.69
C ASP A 124 -3.59 8.41 2.38
N LYS A 125 -3.47 9.73 2.21
CA LYS A 125 -2.21 10.42 1.90
C LYS A 125 -1.14 10.16 2.95
N ARG A 126 -1.53 9.98 4.22
CA ARG A 126 -0.62 9.72 5.36
C ARG A 126 0.21 8.45 5.18
N LEU A 127 -0.34 7.45 4.48
CA LEU A 127 0.34 6.19 4.19
C LEU A 127 1.49 6.33 3.18
N TRP A 128 1.52 7.42 2.41
CA TRP A 128 2.65 7.74 1.51
C TRP A 128 3.72 8.61 2.18
N GLU A 129 3.32 9.45 3.14
CA GLU A 129 4.18 10.52 3.65
C GLU A 129 4.84 10.20 5.01
N LYS A 130 4.41 9.16 5.73
CA LYS A 130 4.81 8.85 7.13
C LYS A 130 4.49 10.04 8.02
N VAL A 131 3.20 10.22 8.29
CA VAL A 131 2.76 11.20 9.27
C VAL A 131 2.89 10.60 10.67
N THR A 132 3.86 11.11 11.42
CA THR A 132 4.12 10.76 12.81
C THR A 132 3.05 11.37 13.71
N SER A 133 2.02 10.61 14.11
CA SER A 133 1.55 10.55 15.51
C SER A 133 0.14 10.01 15.72
N ASP A 134 -0.74 10.02 14.71
CA ASP A 134 -2.15 9.83 15.03
C ASP A 134 -2.60 8.38 14.85
N ILE A 135 -3.08 7.81 15.96
CA ILE A 135 -3.48 6.39 16.19
C ILE A 135 -4.68 5.96 15.31
N THR A 136 -5.06 6.74 14.30
CA THR A 136 -6.18 6.41 13.43
C THR A 136 -5.76 5.41 12.36
N PRO A 137 -6.45 4.26 12.26
CA PRO A 137 -6.26 3.33 11.15
C PRO A 137 -6.44 4.06 9.82
N ALA A 138 -5.54 3.81 8.87
CA ALA A 138 -5.62 4.41 7.54
C ALA A 138 -6.13 3.38 6.53
N ALA A 139 -7.11 3.78 5.71
CA ALA A 139 -7.68 2.93 4.69
C ALA A 139 -6.81 2.93 3.42
N VAL A 140 -6.68 1.76 2.81
CA VAL A 140 -6.12 1.55 1.48
C VAL A 140 -7.07 0.65 0.69
N LEU A 141 -7.34 1.02 -0.56
CA LEU A 141 -8.10 0.21 -1.48
C LEU A 141 -7.13 -0.56 -2.38
N LEU A 142 -7.32 -1.87 -2.43
CA LEU A 142 -6.40 -2.80 -3.07
C LEU A 142 -7.14 -3.60 -4.15
N VAL A 143 -6.43 -3.93 -5.22
CA VAL A 143 -6.80 -5.01 -6.13
C VAL A 143 -5.89 -6.22 -5.90
N TYR A 144 -6.46 -7.42 -5.86
CA TYR A 144 -5.72 -8.67 -5.75
C TYR A 144 -6.44 -9.82 -6.46
N SER A 145 -5.79 -10.98 -6.55
CA SER A 145 -6.43 -12.24 -6.95
C SER A 145 -5.90 -13.39 -6.09
N ILE A 146 -6.74 -14.41 -5.91
CA ILE A 146 -6.32 -15.70 -5.34
C ILE A 146 -6.16 -16.79 -6.41
N ASN A 147 -6.54 -16.49 -7.66
CA ASN A 147 -6.27 -17.39 -8.78
C ASN A 147 -4.76 -17.46 -9.00
N PRO A 148 -4.12 -18.65 -8.96
CA PRO A 148 -2.67 -18.79 -9.06
C PRO A 148 -2.04 -18.11 -10.29
N LYS A 149 -2.77 -18.04 -11.42
CA LYS A 149 -2.30 -17.36 -12.64
C LYS A 149 -2.16 -15.84 -12.47
N TYR A 150 -2.96 -15.24 -11.61
CA TYR A 150 -3.06 -13.78 -11.44
C TYR A 150 -2.58 -13.28 -10.08
N ALA A 151 -2.50 -14.16 -9.07
CA ALA A 151 -2.17 -13.83 -7.68
C ALA A 151 -0.81 -13.14 -7.52
N LYS A 152 0.15 -13.40 -8.41
CA LYS A 152 1.47 -12.76 -8.45
C LYS A 152 1.71 -11.94 -9.73
N ASN A 153 0.71 -11.78 -10.58
CA ASN A 153 0.85 -11.09 -11.87
C ASN A 153 0.74 -9.57 -11.70
N ILE A 154 1.88 -8.92 -11.45
CA ILE A 154 1.96 -7.48 -11.18
C ILE A 154 1.47 -6.65 -12.36
N ALA A 155 1.74 -7.08 -13.60
CA ALA A 155 1.30 -6.35 -14.79
C ALA A 155 -0.23 -6.25 -14.84
N VAL A 156 -0.92 -7.36 -14.59
CA VAL A 156 -2.38 -7.39 -14.52
C VAL A 156 -2.87 -6.55 -13.35
N LEU A 157 -2.31 -6.73 -12.15
CA LEU A 157 -2.74 -5.99 -10.96
C LEU A 157 -2.58 -4.47 -11.12
N LYS A 158 -1.45 -3.99 -11.68
CA LYS A 158 -1.23 -2.56 -11.96
C LYS A 158 -2.14 -2.02 -13.05
N LYS A 159 -2.35 -2.79 -14.12
CA LYS A 159 -3.29 -2.41 -15.18
C LYS A 159 -4.70 -2.24 -14.60
N THR A 160 -5.13 -3.17 -13.76
CA THR A 160 -6.44 -3.10 -13.11
C THR A 160 -6.53 -1.95 -12.11
N SER A 161 -5.50 -1.73 -11.28
CA SER A 161 -5.52 -0.62 -10.32
C SER A 161 -5.54 0.74 -11.02
N LYS A 162 -4.82 0.88 -12.14
CA LYS A 162 -4.89 2.06 -13.00
C LYS A 162 -6.30 2.26 -13.55
N TYR A 163 -6.87 1.24 -14.18
CA TYR A 163 -8.22 1.33 -14.74
C TYR A 163 -9.23 1.74 -13.68
N LEU A 164 -9.16 1.14 -12.48
CA LEU A 164 -10.09 1.48 -11.39
C LEU A 164 -9.87 2.87 -10.81
N ASN A 165 -8.62 3.35 -10.76
CA ASN A 165 -8.34 4.74 -10.39
C ASN A 165 -8.93 5.71 -11.42
N ASP A 166 -8.75 5.45 -12.72
CA ASP A 166 -9.33 6.28 -13.79
C ASP A 166 -10.86 6.19 -13.80
N PHE A 167 -11.42 4.99 -13.55
CA PHE A 167 -12.86 4.73 -13.47
C PHE A 167 -13.54 5.48 -12.32
N ARG A 168 -12.84 5.66 -11.20
CA ARG A 168 -13.30 6.48 -10.06
C ARG A 168 -13.44 7.95 -10.45
N ASP A 169 -12.52 8.45 -11.27
CA ASP A 169 -12.38 9.87 -11.62
C ASP A 169 -13.33 10.28 -12.77
N LEU A 170 -14.17 9.36 -13.26
CA LEU A 170 -15.25 9.68 -14.20
C LEU A 170 -16.33 10.52 -13.51
N ASP A 171 -16.88 11.50 -14.22
CA ASP A 171 -18.02 12.31 -13.73
C ASP A 171 -19.30 11.47 -13.61
N ALA A 172 -19.48 10.56 -14.57
CA ALA A 172 -20.61 9.63 -14.62
C ALA A 172 -20.25 8.38 -15.44
N ILE A 173 -20.92 7.27 -15.11
CA ILE A 173 -20.89 6.03 -15.89
C ILE A 173 -22.25 5.75 -16.52
N ASP A 174 -22.25 5.13 -17.69
CA ASP A 174 -23.47 4.55 -18.26
C ASP A 174 -23.82 3.27 -17.50
N LYS A 175 -24.67 3.41 -16.49
CA LYS A 175 -25.10 2.31 -15.61
C LYS A 175 -25.75 1.15 -16.35
N SER A 176 -26.18 1.32 -17.60
CA SER A 176 -26.74 0.22 -18.41
C SER A 176 -25.67 -0.76 -18.93
N LYS A 177 -24.40 -0.32 -18.99
CA LYS A 177 -23.26 -1.14 -19.45
C LYS A 177 -22.58 -1.93 -18.33
N PHE A 178 -22.94 -1.66 -17.08
CA PHE A 178 -22.29 -2.23 -15.90
C PHE A 178 -23.28 -3.06 -15.09
N SER A 179 -22.80 -4.12 -14.47
CA SER A 179 -23.59 -4.85 -13.50
C SER A 179 -23.92 -3.98 -12.27
N LYS A 180 -24.91 -4.40 -11.49
CA LYS A 180 -25.23 -3.76 -10.19
C LYS A 180 -24.01 -3.71 -9.26
N ASN A 181 -23.13 -4.72 -9.33
CA ASN A 181 -21.93 -4.78 -8.49
C ASN A 181 -20.88 -3.77 -8.95
N MET A 182 -20.69 -3.56 -10.26
CA MET A 182 -19.74 -2.57 -10.77
C MET A 182 -20.25 -1.14 -10.56
N VAL A 183 -21.55 -0.90 -10.68
CA VAL A 183 -22.15 0.39 -10.29
C VAL A 183 -21.98 0.64 -8.78
N LYS A 184 -22.13 -0.40 -7.94
CA LYS A 184 -21.85 -0.32 -6.50
C LYS A 184 -20.38 -0.03 -6.23
N LEU A 185 -19.45 -0.67 -6.94
CA LEU A 185 -18.03 -0.41 -6.85
C LEU A 185 -17.74 1.05 -7.17
N TYR A 186 -18.18 1.54 -8.34
CA TYR A 186 -18.03 2.95 -8.76
C TYR A 186 -18.44 3.93 -7.65
N ASN A 187 -19.65 3.78 -7.10
CA ASN A 187 -20.14 4.66 -6.04
C ASN A 187 -19.28 4.61 -4.76
N LYS A 188 -18.67 3.46 -4.47
CA LYS A 188 -17.83 3.26 -3.28
C LYS A 188 -16.38 3.69 -3.46
N LEU A 189 -15.87 3.75 -4.70
CA LEU A 189 -14.50 4.19 -4.94
C LEU A 189 -14.27 5.63 -4.46
N ASN A 190 -15.31 6.47 -4.46
CA ASN A 190 -15.25 7.85 -3.98
C ASN A 190 -15.64 8.04 -2.50
N ASP A 191 -16.03 6.97 -1.80
CA ASP A 191 -16.43 7.05 -0.39
C ASP A 191 -15.34 6.49 0.53
N ALA A 192 -14.61 7.40 1.18
CA ALA A 192 -13.52 7.07 2.10
C ALA A 192 -13.96 6.24 3.33
N GLN A 193 -15.25 6.19 3.66
CA GLN A 193 -15.79 5.41 4.77
C GLN A 193 -16.34 4.05 4.33
N SER A 194 -16.44 3.80 3.03
CA SER A 194 -17.01 2.57 2.50
C SER A 194 -16.06 1.38 2.62
N SER A 195 -16.52 0.32 3.30
CA SER A 195 -15.91 -1.01 3.17
C SER A 195 -16.27 -1.61 1.81
N VAL A 196 -15.26 -1.97 1.03
CA VAL A 196 -15.38 -2.61 -0.29
C VAL A 196 -14.86 -4.02 -0.18
N HIS A 197 -15.61 -4.97 -0.73
CA HIS A 197 -15.12 -6.30 -1.08
C HIS A 197 -15.98 -6.80 -2.25
N ILE A 198 -15.47 -6.60 -3.47
CA ILE A 198 -16.21 -6.82 -4.72
C ILE A 198 -15.30 -7.56 -5.70
N THR A 199 -15.77 -8.68 -6.24
CA THR A 199 -15.13 -9.35 -7.38
C THR A 199 -15.52 -8.61 -8.66
N LEU A 200 -14.52 -8.30 -9.50
CA LEU A 200 -14.74 -7.72 -10.82
C LEU A 200 -15.43 -8.74 -11.71
N ASP A 201 -16.40 -8.27 -12.51
CA ASP A 201 -17.08 -9.09 -13.49
C ASP A 201 -16.63 -8.76 -14.92
N GLU A 202 -17.19 -9.51 -15.87
CA GLU A 202 -16.88 -9.44 -17.30
C GLU A 202 -16.93 -8.01 -17.86
N THR A 203 -17.80 -7.13 -17.35
CA THR A 203 -17.91 -5.75 -17.87
C THR A 203 -16.63 -4.93 -17.69
N ILE A 204 -15.84 -5.20 -16.64
CA ILE A 204 -14.52 -4.58 -16.44
C ILE A 204 -13.40 -5.50 -16.92
N LEU A 205 -13.55 -6.81 -16.77
CA LEU A 205 -12.51 -7.76 -17.18
C LEU A 205 -12.29 -7.77 -18.69
N ASP A 206 -13.35 -7.60 -19.50
CA ASP A 206 -13.27 -7.53 -20.96
C ASP A 206 -12.50 -6.28 -21.42
N ASP A 207 -12.77 -5.12 -20.83
CA ASP A 207 -12.02 -3.87 -21.06
C ASP A 207 -10.52 -4.05 -20.74
N LEU A 208 -10.22 -4.89 -19.76
CA LEU A 208 -8.86 -5.21 -19.35
C LEU A 208 -8.26 -6.40 -20.12
N ASN A 209 -9.00 -7.07 -20.99
CA ASN A 209 -8.62 -8.31 -21.66
C ASN A 209 -8.11 -9.37 -20.67
N ILE A 210 -8.88 -9.58 -19.60
CA ILE A 210 -8.62 -10.57 -18.54
C ILE A 210 -9.70 -11.64 -18.59
N GLU A 211 -9.34 -12.91 -18.40
CA GLU A 211 -10.30 -14.02 -18.39
C GLU A 211 -11.32 -13.90 -17.25
N ALA A 212 -12.58 -14.26 -17.51
CA ALA A 212 -13.67 -14.19 -16.53
C ALA A 212 -13.40 -14.97 -15.23
N ASN A 213 -12.59 -16.04 -15.28
CA ASN A 213 -12.21 -16.85 -14.12
C ASN A 213 -11.00 -16.28 -13.33
N ALA A 214 -10.53 -15.07 -13.63
CA ALA A 214 -9.37 -14.48 -12.98
C ALA A 214 -9.57 -14.15 -11.50
N ASP A 215 -10.82 -14.08 -11.04
CA ASP A 215 -11.19 -13.80 -9.64
C ASP A 215 -10.44 -12.57 -9.09
N ILE A 216 -10.47 -11.48 -9.88
CA ILE A 216 -9.87 -10.21 -9.51
C ILE A 216 -10.82 -9.53 -8.54
N ARG A 217 -10.32 -9.14 -7.36
CA ARG A 217 -11.12 -8.59 -6.27
C ARG A 217 -10.60 -7.23 -5.86
N VAL A 218 -11.53 -6.33 -5.57
CA VAL A 218 -11.28 -5.01 -4.98
C VAL A 218 -11.67 -5.03 -3.52
N VAL A 219 -10.79 -4.56 -2.64
CA VAL A 219 -11.01 -4.63 -1.21
C VAL A 219 -10.48 -3.42 -0.45
N SER A 220 -11.23 -2.99 0.57
CA SER A 220 -10.76 -2.03 1.57
C SER A 220 -9.94 -2.77 2.62
N PHE A 221 -8.72 -2.30 2.87
CA PHE A 221 -7.84 -2.79 3.92
C PHE A 221 -7.46 -1.63 4.85
N TYR A 222 -7.52 -1.86 6.15
CA TYR A 222 -7.14 -0.85 7.15
C TYR A 222 -5.78 -1.19 7.73
N VAL A 223 -4.83 -0.26 7.59
CA VAL A 223 -3.51 -0.36 8.19
C VAL A 223 -3.60 0.14 9.63
N TYR A 224 -3.61 -0.80 10.57
CA TYR A 224 -3.56 -0.53 12.02
C TYR A 224 -2.12 -0.52 12.56
N ASP A 225 -1.23 -1.24 11.88
CA ASP A 225 0.17 -1.41 12.23
C ASP A 225 0.99 -1.21 10.95
N ASP A 226 1.76 -0.13 10.90
CA ASP A 226 2.60 0.26 9.77
C ASP A 226 4.00 -0.36 9.84
N THR A 227 4.34 -1.09 10.92
CA THR A 227 5.65 -1.70 11.10
C THR A 227 6.05 -2.70 10.01
N PRO A 228 5.13 -3.45 9.37
CA PRO A 228 5.49 -4.32 8.26
C PRO A 228 5.82 -3.56 6.96
N LEU A 229 5.49 -2.27 6.86
CA LEU A 229 5.66 -1.48 5.64
C LEU A 229 7.07 -0.85 5.54
N PRO A 230 7.61 -0.66 4.32
CA PRO A 230 8.90 0.00 4.11
C PRO A 230 8.94 1.38 4.76
N ASN A 231 9.86 1.63 5.69
CA ASN A 231 9.97 2.93 6.37
C ASN A 231 8.62 3.43 6.95
N LYS A 232 7.69 2.52 7.29
CA LYS A 232 6.32 2.82 7.73
C LYS A 232 5.48 3.57 6.67
N LYS A 233 5.73 3.30 5.39
CA LYS A 233 5.05 3.87 4.23
C LYS A 233 4.69 2.79 3.24
N LEU A 234 3.64 3.00 2.47
CA LEU A 234 3.36 2.14 1.31
C LEU A 234 4.57 2.10 0.36
N PRO A 235 4.87 0.94 -0.24
CA PRO A 235 5.90 0.83 -1.28
C PRO A 235 5.63 1.81 -2.42
N SER A 236 6.66 2.51 -2.90
CA SER A 236 6.54 3.56 -3.94
C SER A 236 5.90 3.08 -5.24
N ASP A 237 5.98 1.78 -5.54
CA ASP A 237 5.34 1.14 -6.69
C ASP A 237 3.91 0.64 -6.39
N GLY A 238 3.38 0.90 -5.19
CA GLY A 238 2.04 0.51 -4.79
C GLY A 238 1.79 -0.99 -4.75
N ILE A 239 2.84 -1.83 -4.74
CA ILE A 239 2.70 -3.29 -4.63
C ILE A 239 2.85 -3.70 -3.18
N ILE A 240 1.85 -4.39 -2.63
CA ILE A 240 1.93 -4.90 -1.25
C ILE A 240 1.84 -6.42 -1.29
N PRO A 241 2.87 -7.13 -0.85
CA PRO A 241 2.83 -8.59 -0.72
C PRO A 241 2.11 -9.01 0.57
N PHE A 242 1.22 -9.99 0.46
CA PHE A 242 0.46 -10.57 1.57
C PHE A 242 0.71 -12.07 1.66
N ALA A 243 0.72 -12.59 2.89
CA ALA A 243 0.44 -13.99 3.16
C ALA A 243 -1.09 -14.16 3.23
N TRP A 244 -1.63 -15.04 2.39
CA TRP A 244 -3.03 -15.45 2.35
C TRP A 244 -3.14 -16.88 2.87
N TYR A 245 -3.83 -17.08 3.99
CA TYR A 245 -3.88 -18.38 4.69
C TYR A 245 -5.29 -18.81 5.08
N ARG A 246 -6.30 -17.96 4.86
CA ARG A 246 -7.70 -18.31 5.05
C ARG A 246 -8.56 -17.59 4.03
N ALA A 247 -9.47 -18.33 3.40
CA ALA A 247 -10.52 -17.72 2.60
C ALA A 247 -11.44 -16.91 3.52
N LEU A 248 -11.94 -15.79 3.01
CA LEU A 248 -12.99 -15.04 3.68
C LEU A 248 -14.27 -15.89 3.58
N GLU A 249 -14.85 -16.25 4.72
CA GLU A 249 -16.04 -17.11 4.79
C GLU A 249 -17.31 -16.31 4.47
N THR A 250 -17.30 -14.99 4.68
CA THR A 250 -18.41 -14.09 4.34
C THR A 250 -17.96 -12.80 3.65
N SER A 251 -18.88 -12.14 2.94
CA SER A 251 -18.64 -10.81 2.33
C SER A 251 -18.42 -9.68 3.36
N ASN A 252 -18.72 -9.93 4.63
CA ASN A 252 -18.51 -8.98 5.73
C ASN A 252 -17.16 -9.19 6.43
N ASP A 253 -16.43 -10.25 6.09
CA ASP A 253 -15.13 -10.51 6.69
C ASP A 253 -14.12 -9.47 6.20
N ASN A 254 -13.48 -8.81 7.16
CA ASN A 254 -12.37 -7.90 6.90
C ASN A 254 -11.23 -8.71 6.24
N PHE A 255 -10.72 -8.24 5.10
CA PHE A 255 -9.58 -8.84 4.38
C PHE A 255 -8.42 -9.21 5.33
N GLY A 256 -8.20 -8.40 6.37
CA GLY A 256 -7.17 -8.62 7.39
C GLY A 256 -7.33 -9.84 8.30
N TYR A 257 -8.46 -10.58 8.25
CA TYR A 257 -8.65 -11.83 9.02
C TYR A 257 -7.95 -13.04 8.39
N GLY A 258 -7.95 -13.13 7.06
CA GLY A 258 -7.33 -14.22 6.30
C GLY A 258 -6.01 -13.86 5.64
N THR A 259 -5.57 -12.61 5.80
CA THR A 259 -4.34 -12.08 5.19
C THR A 259 -3.48 -11.28 6.16
N LYS A 260 -2.17 -11.29 5.92
CA LYS A 260 -1.19 -10.44 6.63
C LYS A 260 -0.17 -9.87 5.66
N ILE A 261 0.18 -8.60 5.83
CA ILE A 261 1.26 -7.97 5.07
C ILE A 261 2.56 -8.70 5.39
N ILE A 262 3.29 -9.11 4.34
CA ILE A 262 4.65 -9.63 4.50
C ILE A 262 5.54 -8.46 4.96
N PRO A 263 6.42 -8.63 5.95
CA PRO A 263 7.31 -7.56 6.38
C PRO A 263 8.31 -7.13 5.30
N ALA A 264 8.45 -5.81 5.12
CA ALA A 264 9.34 -5.11 4.20
C ALA A 264 10.77 -5.67 4.09
N LYS A 265 11.36 -6.08 5.22
CA LYS A 265 12.71 -6.66 5.27
C LYS A 265 12.90 -7.91 4.39
N TYR A 266 11.83 -8.54 3.93
CA TYR A 266 11.87 -9.72 3.06
C TYR A 266 11.81 -9.38 1.57
N TYR A 267 11.49 -8.14 1.17
CA TYR A 267 11.30 -7.76 -0.23
C TYR A 267 11.77 -6.35 -0.60
N LEU A 268 12.55 -5.70 0.25
CA LEU A 268 13.32 -4.50 -0.11
C LEU A 268 14.77 -4.91 -0.27
#